data_AF-A0A9C9PN77-F1
#
_entry.id   AF-A0A9C9PN77-F1
#
_cell.length_a   1.000
_cell.length_b   1.000
_cell.length_c   1.000
_cell.angle_alpha   90.00
_cell.angle_beta   90.00
_cell.angle_gamma   90.00
#
_symmetry.space_group_name_H-M   'P 1'
#
loop_
_entity.id
_entity.type
_entity.pdbx_description
1 polymer ?
#
loop_
_entity_poly.entity_id
_entity_poly.type
_entity_poly.pdbx_seq_one_letter_code
_entity_poly.pdbx_strand_id
1 'polypeptide(L)'
;MKRVAHKALRHCQSKRPNENITEWINFFFDALRNIQKQLLNKLELRKRENQLSSRENAIIMFIGNHPGCKSGEIAKKLDIPSPTVKRIIPNLIAMNLIEKHGKGPGTNYSLK
;
A
#
# COMPACT_ATOMS: atom_id res chain seq x y z
N MET A 1 -13.20 -19.24 -3.45
CA MET A 1 -14.30 -18.28 -3.73
C MET A 1 -15.29 -18.76 -4.78
N LYS A 2 -14.93 -18.91 -6.08
CA LYS A 2 -15.90 -19.26 -7.15
C LYS A 2 -16.69 -20.56 -6.92
N ARG A 3 -16.07 -21.59 -6.34
CA ARG A 3 -16.70 -22.92 -6.13
C ARG A 3 -17.76 -22.93 -5.02
N VAL A 4 -17.65 -22.05 -4.02
CA VAL A 4 -18.58 -21.99 -2.86
C VAL A 4 -19.88 -21.27 -3.26
N ALA A 5 -19.75 -20.17 -4.01
CA ALA A 5 -20.88 -19.42 -4.56
C ALA A 5 -21.82 -20.30 -5.41
N HIS A 6 -21.24 -21.13 -6.29
CA HIS A 6 -22.00 -22.04 -7.14
C HIS A 6 -22.70 -23.16 -6.36
N LYS A 7 -22.14 -23.59 -5.23
CA LYS A 7 -22.71 -24.67 -4.42
C LYS A 7 -23.90 -24.18 -3.58
N ALA A 8 -23.79 -22.97 -3.01
CA ALA A 8 -24.89 -22.30 -2.29
C ALA A 8 -26.07 -22.00 -3.24
N LEU A 9 -25.80 -21.45 -4.44
CA LEU A 9 -26.83 -21.21 -5.46
C LEU A 9 -27.55 -22.49 -5.89
N ARG A 10 -26.79 -23.57 -6.17
CA ARG A 10 -27.38 -24.86 -6.57
C ARG A 10 -28.22 -25.49 -5.47
N HIS A 11 -27.87 -25.28 -4.19
CA HIS A 11 -28.64 -25.77 -3.06
C HIS A 11 -29.94 -24.98 -2.84
N CYS A 12 -29.92 -23.66 -3.01
CA CYS A 12 -31.14 -22.84 -2.94
C CYS A 12 -32.10 -23.21 -4.08
N GLN A 13 -31.60 -23.28 -5.32
CA GLN A 13 -32.40 -23.52 -6.52
C GLN A 13 -33.08 -24.89 -6.57
N SER A 14 -32.55 -25.90 -5.86
CA SER A 14 -33.16 -27.24 -5.85
C SER A 14 -34.43 -27.33 -4.99
N LYS A 15 -34.80 -26.29 -4.24
CA LYS A 15 -35.97 -26.25 -3.34
C LYS A 15 -37.11 -25.36 -3.82
N ARG A 16 -37.14 -25.03 -5.11
CA ARG A 16 -38.22 -24.19 -5.67
C ARG A 16 -39.59 -24.85 -5.55
N PRO A 17 -40.64 -24.05 -5.23
CA PRO A 17 -40.64 -22.59 -5.09
C PRO A 17 -40.24 -22.03 -3.70
N ASN A 18 -40.08 -22.87 -2.66
CA ASN A 18 -39.88 -22.42 -1.27
C ASN A 18 -38.40 -22.32 -0.86
N GLU A 19 -37.58 -21.70 -1.70
CA GLU A 19 -36.14 -21.59 -1.48
C GLU A 19 -35.78 -20.58 -0.38
N ASN A 20 -34.95 -20.99 0.58
CA ASN A 20 -34.32 -20.07 1.53
C ASN A 20 -33.05 -19.49 0.88
N ILE A 21 -33.12 -18.23 0.50
CA ILE A 21 -32.04 -17.51 -0.20
C ILE A 21 -31.11 -16.74 0.74
N THR A 22 -31.33 -16.81 2.06
CA THR A 22 -30.57 -16.04 3.07
C THR A 22 -29.07 -16.29 2.97
N GLU A 23 -28.65 -17.55 2.79
CA GLU A 23 -27.23 -17.91 2.66
C GLU A 23 -26.60 -17.29 1.41
N TRP A 24 -27.34 -17.25 0.30
CA TRP A 24 -26.87 -16.64 -0.93
C TRP A 24 -26.73 -15.11 -0.81
N ILE A 25 -27.72 -14.47 -0.19
CA ILE A 25 -27.70 -13.02 0.07
C ILE A 25 -26.52 -12.65 0.98
N ASN A 26 -26.29 -13.40 2.06
CA ASN A 26 -25.16 -13.18 2.97
C ASN A 26 -23.83 -13.32 2.25
N PHE A 27 -23.67 -14.37 1.45
CA PHE A 27 -22.47 -14.56 0.63
C PHE A 27 -22.24 -13.38 -0.34
N PHE A 28 -23.31 -12.88 -0.96
CA PHE A 28 -23.23 -11.74 -1.87
C PHE A 28 -22.79 -10.47 -1.13
N PHE A 29 -23.35 -10.18 0.05
CA PHE A 29 -22.94 -9.04 0.86
C PHE A 29 -21.50 -9.14 1.35
N ASP A 30 -21.04 -10.33 1.74
CA ASP A 30 -19.64 -10.56 2.11
C ASP A 30 -18.69 -10.31 0.94
N ALA A 31 -19.06 -10.77 -0.26
CA ALA A 31 -18.29 -10.52 -1.47
C ALA A 31 -18.24 -9.02 -1.80
N LEU A 32 -19.37 -8.31 -1.73
CA LEU A 32 -19.44 -6.86 -1.93
C LEU A 32 -18.56 -6.11 -0.91
N ARG A 33 -18.65 -6.48 0.37
CA ARG A 33 -17.84 -5.89 1.44
C ARG A 33 -16.35 -6.12 1.22
N ASN A 34 -15.96 -7.30 0.75
CA ASN A 34 -14.57 -7.60 0.42
C ASN A 34 -14.05 -6.73 -0.74
N ILE A 35 -14.85 -6.57 -1.80
CA ILE A 35 -14.52 -5.70 -2.93
C ILE A 35 -14.37 -4.24 -2.47
N GLN A 36 -15.31 -3.75 -1.66
CA GLN A 36 -15.25 -2.40 -1.11
C GLN A 36 -13.96 -2.15 -0.32
N LYS A 37 -13.57 -3.08 0.58
CA LYS A 37 -12.31 -2.98 1.33
C LYS A 37 -11.09 -2.94 0.42
N GLN A 38 -11.04 -3.79 -0.61
CA GLN A 38 -9.93 -3.80 -1.55
C GLN A 38 -9.83 -2.50 -2.35
N LEU A 39 -10.97 -1.92 -2.74
CA LEU A 39 -11.01 -0.64 -3.46
C LEU A 39 -10.55 0.51 -2.57
N LEU A 40 -10.99 0.56 -1.31
CA LEU A 40 -10.52 1.55 -0.34
C LEU A 40 -9.01 1.45 -0.10
N ASN A 41 -8.48 0.24 0.08
CA ASN A 41 -7.04 0.03 0.23
C ASN A 41 -6.25 0.50 -1.00
N LYS A 42 -6.75 0.23 -2.21
CA LYS A 42 -6.12 0.70 -3.46
C LYS A 42 -6.17 2.22 -3.60
N LEU A 43 -7.26 2.87 -3.18
CA LEU A 43 -7.37 4.33 -3.16
C LEU A 43 -6.38 4.96 -2.17
N GLU A 44 -6.23 4.39 -0.97
CA GLU A 44 -5.27 4.86 0.03
C GLU A 44 -3.80 4.65 -0.38
N LEU A 45 -3.50 3.59 -1.14
CA LEU A 45 -2.19 3.41 -1.77
C LEU A 45 -1.94 4.50 -2.83
N ARG A 46 -2.89 4.72 -3.74
CA ARG A 46 -2.75 5.74 -4.80
C ARG A 46 -2.70 7.18 -4.28
N LYS A 47 -3.47 7.50 -3.23
CA LYS A 47 -3.40 8.81 -2.58
C LYS A 47 -2.00 9.07 -2.00
N ARG A 48 -1.36 8.06 -1.41
CA ARG A 48 0.00 8.17 -0.89
C ARG A 48 1.03 8.43 -1.99
N GLU A 49 0.90 7.77 -3.14
CA GLU A 49 1.80 7.98 -4.29
C GLU A 49 1.59 9.36 -4.96
N ASN A 50 0.32 9.80 -5.10
CA ASN A 50 -0.01 11.06 -5.78
C ASN A 50 0.17 12.33 -4.92
N GLN A 51 0.48 12.22 -3.63
CA GLN A 51 0.70 13.38 -2.73
C GLN A 51 2.17 13.71 -2.49
N LEU A 52 3.10 12.94 -3.05
CA LEU A 52 4.52 13.22 -2.90
C LEU A 52 4.88 14.50 -3.66
N SER A 53 5.49 15.45 -2.95
CA SER A 53 6.10 16.62 -3.57
C SER A 53 7.20 16.21 -4.55
N SER A 54 7.56 17.11 -5.47
CA SER A 54 8.68 16.89 -6.40
C SER A 54 9.98 16.48 -5.69
N ARG A 55 10.23 17.04 -4.50
CA ARG A 55 11.41 16.70 -3.67
C ARG A 55 11.31 15.32 -3.03
N GLU A 56 10.14 14.92 -2.56
CA GLU A 56 9.92 13.57 -2.02
C GLU A 56 10.11 12.50 -3.10
N ASN A 57 9.55 12.73 -4.29
CA ASN A 57 9.73 11.84 -5.45
C ASN A 57 11.20 11.72 -5.86
N ALA A 58 11.93 12.85 -5.92
CA ALA A 58 13.35 12.83 -6.24
C ALA A 58 14.17 12.02 -5.23
N ILE A 59 13.86 12.16 -3.93
CA ILE A 59 14.54 11.41 -2.85
C ILE A 59 14.23 9.92 -2.95
N ILE A 60 12.97 9.52 -3.14
CA ILE A 60 12.57 8.11 -3.29
C ILE A 60 13.27 7.47 -4.49
N MET A 61 13.21 8.13 -5.66
CA MET A 61 13.84 7.66 -6.88
C MET A 61 15.36 7.49 -6.69
N PHE A 62 16.00 8.45 -6.01
CA PHE A 62 17.41 8.37 -5.70
C PHE A 62 17.76 7.18 -4.81
N ILE A 63 17.00 6.95 -3.73
CA ILE A 63 17.19 5.82 -2.81
C ILE A 63 16.99 4.48 -3.54
N GLY A 64 16.01 4.40 -4.45
CA GLY A 64 15.78 3.20 -5.26
C GLY A 64 16.95 2.86 -6.18
N ASN A 65 17.58 3.88 -6.76
CA ASN A 65 18.74 3.71 -7.62
C ASN A 65 20.06 3.50 -6.84
N HIS A 66 20.09 3.83 -5.54
CA HIS A 66 21.28 3.73 -4.70
C HIS A 66 20.95 3.11 -3.32
N PRO A 67 20.66 1.80 -3.26
CA PRO A 67 20.45 1.11 -2.00
C PRO A 67 21.65 1.25 -1.06
N GLY A 68 21.40 1.51 0.22
CA GLY A 68 22.46 1.73 1.21
C GLY A 68 23.02 3.16 1.22
N CYS A 69 22.39 4.11 0.51
CA CYS A 69 22.79 5.50 0.56
C CYS A 69 22.52 6.18 1.91
N LYS A 70 23.31 7.20 2.23
CA LYS A 70 23.20 8.01 3.44
C LYS A 70 22.49 9.33 3.16
N SER A 71 21.87 9.92 4.18
CA SER A 71 21.16 11.20 4.04
C SER A 71 22.04 12.36 3.52
N GLY A 72 23.34 12.34 3.84
CA GLY A 72 24.30 13.32 3.32
C GLY A 72 24.59 13.14 1.83
N GLU A 73 24.56 11.91 1.31
CA GLU A 73 24.74 11.63 -0.13
C GLU A 73 23.51 12.09 -0.91
N ILE A 74 22.32 11.79 -0.40
CA ILE A 74 21.05 12.26 -0.95
C ILE A 74 21.05 13.79 -1.06
N ALA A 75 21.42 14.48 0.03
CA ALA A 75 21.48 15.94 0.08
C ALA A 75 22.45 16.52 -0.96
N LYS A 76 23.67 15.97 -1.04
CA LYS A 76 24.68 16.43 -2.00
C LYS A 76 24.29 16.15 -3.44
N LYS A 77 23.74 14.96 -3.72
CA LYS A 77 23.54 14.52 -5.11
C LYS A 77 22.28 15.08 -5.75
N LEU A 78 21.26 15.39 -4.94
CA LEU A 78 20.03 16.05 -5.39
C LEU A 78 20.06 17.57 -5.22
N ASP A 79 21.15 18.13 -4.70
CA ASP A 79 21.27 19.54 -4.34
C ASP A 79 20.10 20.02 -3.44
N ILE A 80 19.73 19.18 -2.47
CA ILE A 80 18.67 19.48 -1.49
C ILE A 80 19.34 19.75 -0.13
N PRO A 81 18.99 20.86 0.56
CA PRO A 81 19.54 21.13 1.89
C PRO A 81 19.37 19.96 2.86
N SER A 82 20.44 19.63 3.57
CA SER A 82 20.46 18.53 4.56
C SER A 82 19.30 18.58 5.58
N PRO A 83 18.88 19.76 6.11
CA PRO A 83 17.73 19.84 7.01
C PRO A 83 16.43 19.37 6.33
N THR A 84 16.25 19.70 5.06
CA THR A 84 15.06 19.32 4.27
C THR A 84 15.04 17.81 4.04
N VAL A 85 16.18 17.20 3.66
CA VAL A 85 16.29 15.75 3.50
C VAL A 85 15.96 15.03 4.82
N LYS A 86 16.54 15.51 5.94
CA LYS A 86 16.28 14.94 7.28
C LYS A 86 14.83 15.11 7.74
N ARG A 87 14.11 16.13 7.25
CA ARG A 87 12.67 16.32 7.50
C ARG A 87 11.81 15.37 6.65
N ILE A 88 12.20 15.11 5.41
CA ILE A 88 11.43 14.29 4.47
C ILE A 88 11.58 12.79 4.77
N ILE A 89 12.78 12.30 5.07
CA ILE A 89 13.04 10.87 5.30
C ILE A 89 12.10 10.22 6.33
N PRO A 90 11.83 10.82 7.52
CA PRO A 90 10.88 10.26 8.49
C PRO A 90 9.48 10.08 7.91
N ASN A 91 9.00 11.00 7.08
CA ASN A 91 7.69 10.89 6.44
C ASN A 91 7.67 9.70 5.47
N LEU A 92 8.73 9.54 4.67
CA LEU A 92 8.83 8.42 3.71
C LEU A 92 8.90 7.06 4.43
N ILE A 93 9.56 6.98 5.58
CA ILE A 93 9.57 5.79 6.45
C ILE A 93 8.17 5.53 7.02
N ALA A 94 7.51 6.57 7.56
CA ALA A 94 6.16 6.46 8.12
C ALA A 94 5.12 6.03 7.07
N MET A 95 5.29 6.47 5.81
CA MET A 95 4.49 6.04 4.67
C MET A 95 4.83 4.61 4.19
N ASN A 96 5.87 4.00 4.76
CA ASN A 96 6.37 2.66 4.44
C ASN A 96 6.89 2.54 3.00
N LEU A 97 7.46 3.61 2.45
CA LEU A 97 8.01 3.67 1.08
C LEU A 97 9.51 3.36 1.04
N ILE A 98 10.22 3.61 2.15
CA ILE A 98 11.64 3.30 2.32
C ILE A 98 11.87 2.65 3.68
N GLU A 99 12.98 1.95 3.81
CA GLU A 99 13.45 1.36 5.05
C GLU A 99 14.75 2.02 5.53
N LYS A 100 14.93 2.06 6.84
CA LYS A 100 16.13 2.60 7.51
C LYS A 100 16.93 1.46 8.12
N HIS A 101 18.22 1.42 7.80
CA HIS A 101 19.18 0.45 8.32
C HIS A 101 20.20 1.14 9.22
N GLY A 102 20.64 0.43 10.27
CA GLY A 102 21.69 0.90 11.18
C GLY A 102 21.27 2.03 12.12
N LYS A 103 22.24 2.54 12.89
CA LYS A 103 22.08 3.64 13.86
C LYS A 103 23.28 4.59 13.79
N GLY A 104 23.07 5.86 14.13
CA GLY A 104 24.14 6.87 14.16
C GLY A 104 24.80 7.09 12.78
N PRO A 105 26.15 7.20 12.70
CA PRO A 105 26.89 7.40 11.44
C PRO A 105 26.74 6.28 10.40
N GLY A 106 26.31 5.09 10.84
CA GLY A 106 26.03 3.94 9.96
C GLY A 106 24.64 3.93 9.34
N THR A 107 23.81 4.93 9.62
CA THR A 107 22.43 5.00 9.11
C THR A 107 22.40 5.10 7.59
N ASN A 108 21.68 4.20 6.94
CA ASN A 108 21.46 4.18 5.49
C ASN A 108 20.04 3.76 5.12
N TYR A 109 19.65 3.92 3.85
CA TYR A 109 18.28 3.73 3.38
C TYR A 109 18.21 2.86 2.12
N SER A 110 17.10 2.13 1.98
CA SER A 110 16.73 1.39 0.77
C SER A 110 15.24 1.53 0.49
N LEU A 111 14.81 1.20 -0.74
CA LEU A 111 13.40 0.95 -1.00
C LEU A 111 12.91 -0.24 -0.18
N LYS A 112 11.61 -0.24 0.09
CA LYS A 112 10.90 -1.33 0.78
C LYS A 112 10.20 -2.25 -0.21
#